data_AF-A0A966W252-F1
#
_entry.id   AF-A0A966W252-F1
#
_cell.length_a   1.000
_cell.length_b   1.000
_cell.length_c   1.000
_cell.angle_alpha   90.00
_cell.angle_beta   90.00
_cell.angle_gamma   90.00
#
_symmetry.space_group_name_H-M   'P 1'
#
loop_
_entity.id
_entity.type
_entity.pdbx_description
1 polymer ?
#
loop_
_entity_poly.entity_id
_entity_poly.type
_entity_poly.pdbx_seq_one_letter_code
_entity_poly.pdbx_strand_id
1 'polypeptide(L)'
;STKNGDSIVVTRGAVSTATTSVSWTGTVTNSGDGDYLVLEDSLGNEMTGIQGVISDANPPLLTSGLHGLAVATYDDWKAIVIGDDSAKVDLSFPLLQQLVSRIVSESAIDESDLKMFHCHPAMRDTYVKLCQDERVFYNVMKLDGGWEAVTYNGKPIVADTQCRRNAIFAIAPSSLSLMQMAPLDFMDKDGSVFYRISGGDVDAYGATAFVYQELGCKARNQNGLLKGLNEVWQ
;
A
#
# COMPACT_ATOMS: atom_id res chain seq x y z
N SER A 1 -17.93 9.52 5.64
CA SER A 1 -18.12 8.95 4.29
C SER A 1 -19.55 8.44 4.20
N THR A 2 -20.25 8.70 3.10
CA THR A 2 -21.65 8.25 2.90
C THR A 2 -21.61 6.94 2.12
N LYS A 3 -22.37 5.92 2.56
CA LYS A 3 -22.45 4.64 1.85
C LYS A 3 -23.36 4.79 0.62
N ASN A 4 -22.78 4.69 -0.58
CA ASN A 4 -23.50 4.84 -1.85
C ASN A 4 -24.20 3.55 -2.32
N GLY A 5 -23.79 2.39 -1.81
CA GLY A 5 -24.38 1.08 -2.10
C GLY A 5 -23.93 0.03 -1.09
N ASP A 6 -24.69 -1.06 -0.97
CA ASP A 6 -24.45 -2.13 0.00
C ASP A 6 -24.67 -3.50 -0.62
N SER A 7 -23.99 -4.52 -0.11
CA SER A 7 -24.09 -5.91 -0.56
C SER A 7 -24.09 -6.06 -2.10
N ILE A 8 -23.26 -5.26 -2.77
CA ILE A 8 -23.16 -5.24 -4.24
C ILE A 8 -22.23 -6.35 -4.73
N VAL A 9 -22.60 -7.00 -5.83
CA VAL A 9 -21.69 -7.94 -6.50
C VAL A 9 -20.84 -7.17 -7.48
N VAL A 10 -19.53 -7.10 -7.23
CA VAL A 10 -18.56 -6.43 -8.10
C VAL A 10 -17.92 -7.43 -9.06
N THR A 11 -18.19 -7.28 -10.35
CA THR A 11 -17.57 -8.06 -11.41
C THR A 11 -16.50 -7.21 -12.09
N ARG A 12 -15.25 -7.69 -12.04
CA ARG A 12 -14.17 -7.09 -12.83
C ARG A 12 -14.39 -7.40 -14.30
N GLY A 13 -14.46 -6.36 -15.12
CA GLY A 13 -14.55 -6.45 -16.58
C GLY A 13 -13.17 -6.58 -17.23
N ALA A 14 -13.13 -6.35 -18.54
CA ALA A 14 -11.88 -6.40 -19.30
C ALA A 14 -10.86 -5.38 -18.75
N VAL A 15 -9.64 -5.86 -18.54
CA VAL A 15 -8.50 -5.00 -18.18
C VAL A 15 -7.85 -4.53 -19.48
N SER A 16 -7.74 -3.22 -19.67
CA SER A 16 -7.01 -2.62 -20.80
C SER A 16 -5.91 -1.69 -20.28
N THR A 17 -4.99 -1.33 -21.17
CA THR A 17 -3.85 -0.44 -20.89
C THR A 17 -4.25 0.93 -20.31
N ALA A 18 -5.48 1.39 -20.57
CA ALA A 18 -5.96 2.71 -20.15
C ALA A 18 -7.14 2.64 -19.16
N THR A 19 -7.98 1.61 -19.21
CA THR A 19 -9.19 1.48 -18.40
C THR A 19 -9.40 0.06 -17.92
N THR A 20 -9.66 -0.09 -16.62
CA THR A 20 -10.25 -1.31 -16.05
C THR A 20 -11.75 -1.04 -15.89
N SER A 21 -12.58 -1.74 -16.65
CA SER A 21 -14.02 -1.63 -16.43
C SER A 21 -14.42 -2.46 -15.22
N VAL A 22 -15.27 -1.89 -14.38
CA VAL A 22 -15.88 -2.58 -13.24
C VAL A 22 -17.38 -2.43 -13.40
N SER A 23 -18.09 -3.55 -13.37
CA SER A 23 -19.55 -3.58 -13.39
C SER A 23 -20.04 -4.13 -12.07
N TRP A 24 -21.16 -3.63 -11.57
CA TRP A 24 -21.77 -4.14 -10.35
C TRP A 24 -23.25 -4.44 -10.54
N THR A 25 -23.73 -5.42 -9.79
CA THR A 25 -25.15 -5.76 -9.70
C THR A 25 -25.66 -5.35 -8.31
N GLY A 26 -26.66 -4.48 -8.26
CA GLY A 26 -27.25 -3.95 -7.02
C GLY A 26 -27.71 -2.50 -7.16
N THR A 27 -28.28 -1.94 -6.10
CA THR A 27 -28.68 -0.52 -6.05
C THR A 27 -27.52 0.33 -5.53
N VAL A 28 -26.94 1.14 -6.42
CA VAL A 28 -25.97 2.19 -6.06
C VAL A 28 -26.61 3.54 -6.36
N THR A 29 -26.66 4.42 -5.36
CA THR A 29 -27.24 5.76 -5.49
C THR A 29 -26.11 6.79 -5.48
N ASN A 30 -26.13 7.72 -6.44
CA ASN A 30 -25.18 8.84 -6.54
C ASN A 30 -23.70 8.45 -6.69
N SER A 31 -23.36 7.45 -7.52
CA SER A 31 -21.96 7.16 -7.83
C SER A 31 -21.32 8.30 -8.62
N GLY A 32 -20.13 8.75 -8.23
CA GLY A 32 -19.36 9.80 -8.91
C GLY A 32 -17.86 9.51 -8.98
N ASP A 33 -17.13 10.39 -9.66
CA ASP A 33 -15.67 10.33 -9.72
C ASP A 33 -15.09 10.53 -8.31
N GLY A 34 -14.19 9.63 -7.90
CA GLY A 34 -13.57 9.64 -6.57
C GLY A 34 -14.22 8.71 -5.55
N ASP A 35 -15.24 7.94 -5.92
CA ASP A 35 -15.78 6.88 -5.09
C ASP A 35 -14.81 5.68 -4.98
N TYR A 36 -14.82 5.01 -3.82
CA TYR A 36 -13.98 3.85 -3.54
C TYR A 36 -14.83 2.62 -3.24
N LEU A 37 -14.35 1.46 -3.69
CA LEU A 37 -14.90 0.16 -3.32
C LEU A 37 -14.10 -0.40 -2.15
N VAL A 38 -14.81 -0.85 -1.13
CA VAL A 38 -14.25 -1.45 0.08
C VAL A 38 -15.00 -2.73 0.40
N LEU A 39 -14.40 -3.59 1.22
CA LEU A 39 -15.11 -4.75 1.75
C LEU A 39 -16.27 -4.29 2.62
N GLU A 40 -17.35 -5.08 2.62
CA GLU A 40 -18.56 -4.76 3.37
C GLU A 40 -18.24 -4.54 4.85
N ASP A 41 -18.74 -3.43 5.40
CA ASP A 41 -18.56 -2.98 6.78
C ASP A 41 -17.09 -2.81 7.26
N SER A 42 -16.12 -2.78 6.34
CA SER A 42 -14.70 -2.59 6.70
C SER A 42 -14.26 -1.13 6.76
N LEU A 43 -15.04 -0.20 6.16
CA LEU A 43 -14.68 1.21 6.05
C LEU A 43 -14.51 1.88 7.42
N GLY A 44 -13.27 2.24 7.75
CA GLY A 44 -12.93 2.94 9.00
C GLY A 44 -12.74 2.03 10.23
N ASN A 45 -12.90 0.72 10.06
CA ASN A 45 -12.59 -0.28 11.09
C ASN A 45 -11.20 -0.92 10.88
N GLU A 46 -10.64 -0.80 9.67
CA GLU A 46 -9.29 -1.25 9.36
C GLU A 46 -8.22 -0.26 9.88
N MET A 47 -7.05 -0.79 10.23
CA MET A 47 -5.88 0.02 10.57
C MET A 47 -5.48 0.94 9.41
N THR A 48 -4.93 2.12 9.71
CA THR A 48 -4.42 3.03 8.69
C THR A 48 -3.36 2.33 7.83
N GLY A 49 -3.63 2.22 6.53
CA GLY A 49 -2.69 1.63 5.59
C GLY A 49 -1.48 2.53 5.32
N ILE A 50 -0.41 1.93 4.79
CA ILE A 50 0.83 2.63 4.42
C ILE A 50 0.56 3.79 3.45
N GLN A 51 -0.42 3.66 2.55
CA GLN A 51 -0.81 4.76 1.65
C GLN A 51 -1.44 5.95 2.38
N GLY A 52 -2.15 5.73 3.49
CA GLY A 52 -2.67 6.82 4.32
C GLY A 52 -1.54 7.54 5.06
N VAL A 53 -0.45 6.83 5.36
CA VAL A 53 0.71 7.37 6.07
C VAL A 53 1.78 7.94 5.13
N ILE A 54 1.90 7.48 3.89
CA ILE A 54 2.87 7.98 2.91
C ILE A 54 2.10 8.64 1.77
N SER A 55 1.67 9.88 2.00
CA SER A 55 0.94 10.72 1.05
C SER A 55 1.23 12.21 1.29
N ASP A 56 1.03 12.99 0.24
CA ASP A 56 1.05 14.46 0.24
C ASP A 56 -0.32 15.08 0.62
N ALA A 57 -1.38 14.26 0.65
CA ALA A 57 -2.74 14.67 0.96
C ALA A 57 -3.26 14.05 2.28
N ASN A 58 -4.35 14.61 2.80
CA ASN A 58 -5.08 14.02 3.92
C ASN A 58 -5.63 12.64 3.55
N PRO A 59 -5.65 11.66 4.48
CA PRO A 59 -6.33 10.40 4.26
C PRO A 59 -7.83 10.63 3.93
N PRO A 60 -8.44 9.86 3.01
CA PRO A 60 -9.79 10.12 2.51
C PRO A 60 -10.88 10.20 3.58
N LEU A 61 -10.70 9.50 4.70
CA LEU A 61 -11.67 9.42 5.79
C LEU A 61 -11.41 10.42 6.93
N LEU A 62 -10.25 11.07 6.95
CA LEU A 62 -9.82 11.97 8.03
C LEU A 62 -9.77 13.41 7.53
N THR A 63 -10.91 14.10 7.55
CA THR A 63 -11.03 15.51 7.12
C THR A 63 -10.19 16.47 7.97
N SER A 64 -9.92 16.11 9.23
CA SER A 64 -9.02 16.88 10.13
C SER A 64 -7.53 16.57 9.91
N GLY A 65 -7.21 15.74 8.91
CA GLY A 65 -5.88 15.26 8.61
C GLY A 65 -5.44 14.08 9.47
N LEU A 66 -4.20 13.62 9.26
CA LEU A 66 -3.65 12.46 9.96
C LEU A 66 -3.20 12.88 11.37
N HIS A 67 -3.54 12.11 12.40
CA HIS A 67 -3.17 12.39 13.81
C HIS A 67 -3.54 13.80 14.31
N GLY A 68 -4.59 14.41 13.72
CA GLY A 68 -5.07 15.75 14.09
C GLY A 68 -4.36 16.91 13.40
N LEU A 69 -3.49 16.64 12.42
CA LEU A 69 -2.79 17.67 11.62
C LEU A 69 -3.19 17.58 10.15
N ALA A 70 -3.64 18.70 9.59
CA ALA A 70 -3.93 18.83 8.16
C ALA A 70 -2.63 18.77 7.34
N VAL A 71 -2.44 17.66 6.62
CA VAL A 71 -1.22 17.33 5.89
C VAL A 71 -0.86 18.40 4.86
N ALA A 72 -1.85 18.87 4.11
CA ALA A 72 -1.66 19.85 3.05
C ALA A 72 -1.20 21.24 3.55
N THR A 73 -1.32 21.50 4.85
CA THR A 73 -0.93 22.79 5.46
C THR A 73 0.52 22.77 5.97
N TYR A 74 1.09 21.60 6.22
CA TYR A 74 2.42 21.46 6.81
C TYR A 74 3.41 20.87 5.80
N ASP A 75 4.02 21.75 5.01
CA ASP A 75 4.95 21.37 3.93
C ASP A 75 6.19 20.61 4.42
N ASP A 76 6.69 20.88 5.62
CA ASP A 76 7.84 20.18 6.19
C ASP A 76 7.49 18.78 6.74
N TRP A 77 6.19 18.51 6.96
CA TRP A 77 5.72 17.27 7.55
C TRP A 77 5.21 16.26 6.53
N LYS A 78 4.83 16.69 5.32
CA LYS A 78 4.28 15.82 4.26
C LYS A 78 5.32 14.80 3.78
N ALA A 79 4.82 13.65 3.30
CA ALA A 79 5.68 12.66 2.67
C ALA A 79 6.17 13.15 1.29
N ILE A 80 7.32 12.67 0.84
CA ILE A 80 7.87 13.02 -0.46
C ILE A 80 7.14 12.25 -1.55
N VAL A 81 6.32 12.94 -2.34
CA VAL A 81 5.59 12.32 -3.45
C VAL A 81 6.13 12.81 -4.79
N ILE A 82 6.42 11.88 -5.69
CA ILE A 82 6.83 12.14 -7.07
C ILE A 82 5.89 11.40 -8.03
N GLY A 83 5.47 12.10 -9.09
CA GLY A 83 4.58 11.56 -10.13
C GLY A 83 3.10 11.90 -9.91
N ASP A 84 2.27 11.51 -10.87
CA ASP A 84 0.81 11.70 -10.85
C ASP A 84 0.13 10.54 -11.59
N ASP A 85 -1.01 10.07 -11.05
CA ASP A 85 -1.80 9.01 -11.67
C ASP A 85 -2.47 9.47 -12.98
N SER A 86 -2.62 10.79 -13.16
CA SER A 86 -3.17 11.39 -14.38
C SER A 86 -2.22 11.29 -15.58
N ALA A 87 -0.91 11.16 -15.34
CA ALA A 87 0.14 11.13 -16.36
C ALA A 87 1.17 10.05 -16.04
N LYS A 88 0.85 8.80 -16.39
CA LYS A 88 1.73 7.67 -16.07
C LYS A 88 3.07 7.74 -16.81
N VAL A 89 4.16 7.49 -16.10
CA VAL A 89 5.54 7.53 -16.60
C VAL A 89 6.18 6.14 -16.47
N ASP A 90 7.12 5.83 -17.37
CA ASP A 90 7.91 4.62 -17.26
C ASP A 90 8.90 4.70 -16.08
N LEU A 91 9.08 3.58 -15.40
CA LEU A 91 10.07 3.47 -14.34
C LEU A 91 11.48 3.61 -14.91
N SER A 92 12.32 4.44 -14.28
CA SER A 92 13.72 4.61 -14.66
C SER A 92 14.62 4.74 -13.43
N PHE A 93 15.90 4.36 -13.54
CA PHE A 93 16.85 4.50 -12.43
C PHE A 93 17.05 5.94 -11.96
N PRO A 94 17.11 6.96 -12.84
CA PRO A 94 17.18 8.36 -12.40
C PRO A 94 15.99 8.78 -11.55
N LEU A 95 14.79 8.26 -11.85
CA LEU A 95 13.57 8.58 -11.10
C LEU A 95 13.59 7.97 -9.69
N LEU A 96 14.09 6.74 -9.54
CA LEU A 96 14.33 6.13 -8.22
C LEU A 96 15.40 6.89 -7.43
N GLN A 97 16.49 7.28 -8.08
CA GLN A 97 17.55 8.07 -7.43
C GLN A 97 17.03 9.44 -7.00
N GLN A 98 16.20 10.08 -7.84
CA GLN A 98 15.57 11.36 -7.52
C GLN A 98 14.70 11.25 -6.26
N LEU A 99 13.91 10.18 -6.12
CA LEU A 99 13.12 9.95 -4.92
C LEU A 99 13.99 9.88 -3.67
N VAL A 100 15.05 9.05 -3.70
CA VAL A 100 15.98 8.91 -2.57
C VAL A 100 16.67 10.24 -2.25
N SER A 101 17.14 10.95 -3.28
CA SER A 101 17.87 12.21 -3.11
C SER A 101 16.96 13.29 -2.53
N ARG A 102 15.69 13.31 -2.92
CA ARG A 102 14.69 14.25 -2.41
C ARG A 102 14.33 13.98 -0.95
N ILE A 103 14.19 12.71 -0.57
CA ILE A 103 14.01 12.32 0.84
C ILE A 103 15.18 12.84 1.68
N VAL A 104 16.42 12.55 1.28
CA VAL A 104 17.61 12.97 2.04
C VAL A 104 17.76 14.50 2.08
N SER A 105 17.38 15.23 1.02
CA SER A 105 17.48 16.70 1.02
C SER A 105 16.39 17.41 1.83
N GLU A 106 15.19 16.84 1.91
CA GLU A 106 14.02 17.44 2.56
C GLU A 106 13.77 16.87 3.98
N SER A 107 14.56 15.89 4.42
CA SER A 107 14.45 15.28 5.74
C SER A 107 15.80 15.17 6.44
N ALA A 108 15.77 14.99 7.76
CA ALA A 108 16.98 14.89 8.58
C ALA A 108 17.56 13.46 8.65
N ILE A 109 17.30 12.62 7.65
CA ILE A 109 17.78 11.23 7.61
C ILE A 109 18.78 11.01 6.48
N ASP A 110 19.67 10.05 6.70
CA ASP A 110 20.61 9.63 5.67
C ASP A 110 19.98 8.59 4.75
N GLU A 111 20.57 8.39 3.56
CA GLU A 111 20.15 7.30 2.66
C GLU A 111 20.17 5.94 3.38
N SER A 112 21.04 5.76 4.37
CA SER A 112 21.15 4.51 5.14
C SER A 112 19.90 4.19 5.98
N ASP A 113 19.12 5.20 6.38
CA ASP A 113 17.92 5.04 7.20
C ASP A 113 16.72 4.52 6.41
N LEU A 114 16.73 4.75 5.10
CA LEU A 114 15.79 4.11 4.19
C LEU A 114 16.13 2.61 4.12
N LYS A 115 15.24 1.74 4.61
CA LYS A 115 15.58 0.31 4.72
C LYS A 115 14.98 -0.54 3.62
N MET A 116 13.84 -0.15 3.05
CA MET A 116 13.16 -0.96 2.05
C MET A 116 12.35 -0.13 1.08
N PHE A 117 12.21 -0.67 -0.13
CA PHE A 117 11.18 -0.27 -1.07
C PHE A 117 10.05 -1.29 -1.01
N HIS A 118 8.80 -0.84 -0.94
CA HIS A 118 7.61 -1.69 -0.92
C HIS A 118 6.78 -1.42 -2.16
N CYS A 119 6.36 -2.47 -2.87
CA CYS A 119 5.57 -2.32 -4.09
C CYS A 119 4.69 -3.54 -4.37
N HIS A 120 3.79 -3.41 -5.34
CA HIS A 120 3.05 -4.55 -5.87
C HIS A 120 4.00 -5.45 -6.70
N PRO A 121 3.80 -6.79 -6.75
CA PRO A 121 4.61 -7.70 -7.56
C PRO A 121 4.79 -7.27 -9.03
N ALA A 122 3.75 -6.68 -9.64
CA ALA A 122 3.83 -6.13 -10.99
C ALA A 122 4.90 -5.03 -11.14
N MET A 123 5.06 -4.17 -10.13
CA MET A 123 6.11 -3.14 -10.13
C MET A 123 7.50 -3.75 -9.90
N ARG A 124 7.61 -4.80 -9.08
CA ARG A 124 8.88 -5.55 -8.92
C ARG A 124 9.33 -6.14 -10.25
N ASP A 125 8.43 -6.75 -11.01
CA ASP A 125 8.73 -7.29 -12.33
C ASP A 125 9.08 -6.19 -13.35
N THR A 126 8.44 -5.02 -13.23
CA THR A 126 8.79 -3.84 -14.04
C THR A 126 10.21 -3.37 -13.74
N TYR A 127 10.62 -3.33 -12.47
CA TYR A 127 12.01 -3.01 -12.09
C TYR A 127 13.01 -4.06 -12.57
N VAL A 128 12.66 -5.34 -12.51
CA VAL A 128 13.48 -6.43 -13.04
C VAL A 128 13.67 -6.28 -14.56
N LYS A 129 12.60 -5.98 -15.29
CA LYS A 129 12.67 -5.71 -16.73
C LYS A 129 13.61 -4.54 -17.04
N LEU A 130 13.51 -3.44 -16.29
CA LEU A 130 14.43 -2.31 -16.42
C LEU A 130 15.89 -2.72 -16.22
N CYS A 131 16.17 -3.55 -15.20
CA CYS A 131 17.52 -4.09 -14.96
C CYS A 131 18.01 -4.99 -16.09
N GLN A 132 17.11 -5.73 -16.73
CA GLN A 132 17.45 -6.59 -17.87
C GLN A 132 17.71 -5.79 -19.14
N ASP A 133 16.88 -4.79 -19.44
CA ASP A 133 16.97 -3.96 -20.64
C ASP A 133 18.26 -3.13 -20.67
N GLU A 134 18.73 -2.65 -19.50
CA GLU A 134 19.97 -1.87 -19.39
C GLU A 134 21.23 -2.74 -19.22
N ARG A 135 21.10 -4.07 -19.11
CA ARG A 135 22.25 -4.95 -18.92
C ARG A 135 23.07 -5.10 -20.21
N VAL A 136 24.28 -4.56 -20.22
CA VAL A 136 25.23 -4.77 -21.32
C VAL A 136 25.91 -6.14 -21.16
N PHE A 137 25.68 -7.06 -22.09
CA PHE A 137 26.35 -8.36 -22.11
C PHE A 137 27.68 -8.27 -22.85
N TYR A 138 28.80 -8.43 -22.13
CA TYR A 138 30.11 -8.69 -22.74
C TYR A 138 30.42 -10.19 -22.64
N ASN A 139 30.27 -10.90 -23.76
CA ASN A 139 30.69 -12.29 -23.96
C ASN A 139 30.04 -13.33 -23.02
N VAL A 140 28.85 -13.86 -23.36
CA VAL A 140 28.07 -14.78 -22.51
C VAL A 140 28.00 -16.21 -23.07
N MET A 141 28.74 -17.14 -22.45
CA MET A 141 28.68 -18.59 -22.72
C MET A 141 27.82 -19.37 -21.70
N LYS A 142 27.20 -18.67 -20.73
CA LYS A 142 26.19 -19.24 -19.82
C LYS A 142 25.13 -18.20 -19.52
N LEU A 143 23.87 -18.57 -19.72
CA LEU A 143 22.69 -17.75 -19.40
C LEU A 143 22.04 -18.34 -18.15
N ASP A 144 22.11 -17.57 -17.06
CA ASP A 144 21.29 -17.76 -15.86
C ASP A 144 20.27 -16.60 -15.82
N GLY A 145 18.98 -16.94 -15.69
CA GLY A 145 17.85 -16.04 -15.92
C GLY A 145 17.00 -15.74 -14.68
N GLY A 146 17.42 -16.21 -13.50
CA GLY A 146 16.70 -16.03 -12.25
C GLY A 146 17.29 -14.96 -11.33
N TRP A 147 16.53 -14.58 -10.31
CA TRP A 147 16.94 -13.66 -9.25
C TRP A 147 16.43 -14.17 -7.90
N GLU A 148 17.33 -14.27 -6.92
CA GLU A 148 17.00 -14.67 -5.55
C GLU A 148 16.45 -13.48 -4.74
N ALA A 149 17.10 -12.32 -4.87
CA ALA A 149 16.67 -11.07 -4.24
C ALA A 149 16.82 -9.90 -5.22
N VAL A 150 15.85 -8.98 -5.21
CA VAL A 150 15.86 -7.77 -6.03
C VAL A 150 16.17 -6.59 -5.11
N THR A 151 17.29 -5.92 -5.34
CA THR A 151 17.77 -4.81 -4.51
C THR A 151 18.09 -3.58 -5.35
N TYR A 152 17.93 -2.40 -4.75
CA TYR A 152 18.37 -1.11 -5.28
C TYR A 152 19.25 -0.42 -4.22
N ASN A 153 20.48 -0.02 -4.56
CA ASN A 153 21.47 0.53 -3.61
C ASN A 153 21.63 -0.30 -2.31
N GLY A 154 21.60 -1.64 -2.44
CA GLY A 154 21.69 -2.55 -1.28
C GLY A 154 20.43 -2.63 -0.40
N LYS A 155 19.33 -1.98 -0.81
CA LYS A 155 18.02 -2.03 -0.13
C LYS A 155 17.10 -3.02 -0.85
N PRO A 156 16.40 -3.91 -0.14
CA PRO A 156 15.47 -4.85 -0.75
C PRO A 156 14.24 -4.12 -1.32
N ILE A 157 13.79 -4.60 -2.49
CA ILE A 157 12.46 -4.30 -3.04
C ILE A 157 11.53 -5.45 -2.62
N VAL A 158 10.66 -5.17 -1.65
CA VAL A 158 9.70 -6.11 -1.08
C VAL A 158 8.40 -6.01 -1.87
N ALA A 159 7.91 -7.16 -2.35
CA ALA A 159 6.67 -7.24 -3.10
C ALA A 159 5.52 -7.72 -2.19
N ASP A 160 4.36 -7.08 -2.31
CA ASP A 160 3.15 -7.39 -1.55
C ASP A 160 1.92 -7.19 -2.44
N THR A 161 1.03 -8.20 -2.45
CA THR A 161 -0.18 -8.19 -3.28
C THR A 161 -1.22 -7.18 -2.82
N GLN A 162 -1.19 -6.76 -1.54
CA GLN A 162 -2.09 -5.74 -1.01
C GLN A 162 -1.56 -4.33 -1.24
N CYS A 163 -0.30 -4.19 -1.68
CA CYS A 163 0.26 -2.89 -2.01
C CYS A 163 -0.41 -2.31 -3.26
N ARG A 164 -0.58 -0.99 -3.26
CA ARG A 164 -1.14 -0.24 -4.38
C ARG A 164 -0.33 -0.50 -5.67
N ARG A 165 -1.05 -0.73 -6.78
CA ARG A 165 -0.49 -0.80 -8.15
C ARG A 165 -0.05 0.58 -8.66
N ASN A 166 0.90 0.60 -9.59
CA ASN A 166 1.50 1.78 -10.23
C ASN A 166 2.26 2.67 -9.22
N ALA A 167 2.73 2.09 -8.11
CA ALA A 167 3.36 2.82 -7.03
C ALA A 167 4.53 2.04 -6.41
N ILE A 168 5.56 2.79 -5.98
CA ILE A 168 6.67 2.29 -5.17
C ILE A 168 6.79 3.17 -3.93
N PHE A 169 6.76 2.55 -2.76
CA PHE A 169 6.91 3.22 -1.47
C PHE A 169 8.35 3.06 -0.97
N ALA A 170 9.00 4.16 -0.64
CA ALA A 170 10.30 4.21 0.01
C ALA A 170 10.06 4.40 1.53
N ILE A 171 10.41 3.39 2.32
CA ILE A 171 10.04 3.33 3.74
C ILE A 171 11.28 3.42 4.65
N ALA A 172 11.21 4.36 5.59
CA ALA A 172 12.09 4.46 6.74
C ALA A 172 11.36 3.91 7.98
N PRO A 173 11.65 2.68 8.45
CA PRO A 173 10.92 2.07 9.57
C PRO A 173 10.99 2.86 10.88
N SER A 174 12.06 3.64 11.09
CA SER A 174 12.22 4.54 12.24
C SER A 174 11.12 5.59 12.34
N SER A 175 10.54 5.98 11.20
CA SER A 175 9.46 6.96 11.11
C SER A 175 8.07 6.39 11.44
N LEU A 176 7.92 5.06 11.41
CA LEU A 176 6.67 4.35 11.61
C LEU A 176 6.66 3.64 12.96
N SER A 177 5.49 3.48 13.56
CA SER A 177 5.33 2.73 14.79
C SER A 177 4.01 1.99 14.80
N LEU A 178 4.05 0.69 15.01
CA LEU A 178 2.84 -0.10 15.23
C LEU A 178 2.41 0.08 16.69
N MET A 179 1.28 0.75 16.90
CA MET A 179 0.72 1.02 18.23
C MET A 179 -0.31 -0.08 18.52
N GLN A 180 -0.01 -0.97 19.45
CA GLN A 180 -0.88 -2.10 19.78
C GLN A 180 -1.50 -1.90 21.17
N MET A 181 -2.83 -1.91 21.25
CA MET A 181 -3.56 -1.96 22.53
C MET A 181 -3.74 -3.40 22.99
N ALA A 182 -3.98 -4.32 22.04
CA ALA A 182 -3.93 -5.75 22.28
C ALA A 182 -3.34 -6.47 21.06
N PRO A 183 -2.44 -7.45 21.27
CA PRO A 183 -1.94 -8.30 20.20
C PRO A 183 -3.06 -9.19 19.67
N LEU A 184 -2.79 -9.89 18.56
CA LEU A 184 -3.69 -10.93 18.05
C LEU A 184 -3.84 -12.01 19.12
N ASP A 185 -5.04 -12.13 19.66
CA ASP A 185 -5.36 -13.12 20.69
C ASP A 185 -6.80 -13.64 20.52
N PHE A 186 -7.08 -14.79 21.10
CA PHE A 186 -8.43 -15.34 21.17
C PHE A 186 -9.17 -14.78 22.37
N MET A 187 -10.47 -14.53 22.21
CA MET A 187 -11.32 -14.13 23.31
C MET A 187 -11.55 -15.33 24.24
N ASP A 188 -10.91 -15.31 25.40
CA ASP A 188 -10.87 -16.42 26.37
C ASP A 188 -11.46 -16.05 27.74
N LYS A 189 -12.02 -14.84 27.89
CA LYS A 189 -12.52 -14.30 29.16
C LYS A 189 -13.64 -15.11 29.81
N ASP A 190 -14.28 -16.02 29.08
CA ASP A 190 -15.28 -16.95 29.59
C ASP A 190 -14.69 -18.27 30.11
N GLY A 191 -13.36 -18.43 30.05
CA GLY A 191 -12.63 -19.62 30.47
C GLY A 191 -12.36 -20.65 29.37
N SER A 192 -12.80 -20.41 28.13
CA SER A 192 -12.55 -21.28 26.98
C SER A 192 -12.42 -20.49 25.68
N VAL A 193 -11.37 -20.75 24.90
CA VAL A 193 -11.22 -20.18 23.54
C VAL A 193 -12.36 -20.60 22.60
N PHE A 194 -12.94 -21.78 22.85
CA PHE A 194 -14.04 -22.32 22.05
C PHE A 194 -15.35 -22.24 22.82
N TYR A 195 -16.36 -21.61 22.20
CA TYR A 195 -17.73 -21.64 22.69
C TYR A 195 -18.62 -22.48 21.76
N ARG A 196 -19.65 -23.12 22.32
CA ARG A 196 -20.64 -23.86 21.52
C ARG A 196 -21.56 -22.89 20.82
N ILE A 197 -21.79 -23.09 19.53
CA ILE A 197 -22.72 -22.25 18.76
C ILE A 197 -24.15 -22.55 19.24
N SER A 198 -24.82 -21.55 19.79
CA SER A 198 -26.22 -21.67 20.22
C SER A 198 -27.14 -21.59 19.00
N GLY A 199 -27.94 -22.63 18.74
CA GLY A 199 -28.79 -22.65 17.53
C GLY A 199 -29.42 -23.98 17.10
N GLY A 200 -29.12 -25.10 17.78
CA GLY A 200 -29.80 -26.39 17.54
C GLY A 200 -29.20 -27.22 16.41
N ASP A 201 -29.01 -28.52 16.69
CA ASP A 201 -28.67 -29.63 15.77
C ASP A 201 -27.38 -29.55 14.93
N VAL A 202 -26.37 -28.80 15.37
CA VAL A 202 -25.05 -28.81 14.73
C VAL A 202 -23.93 -28.96 15.75
N ASP A 203 -23.10 -29.99 15.56
CA ASP A 203 -21.87 -30.23 16.35
C ASP A 203 -20.77 -29.23 15.93
N ALA A 204 -20.93 -27.96 16.30
CA ALA A 204 -20.03 -26.87 15.91
C ALA A 204 -19.54 -26.03 17.10
N TYR A 205 -18.25 -25.70 17.07
CA TYR A 205 -17.58 -24.80 18.02
C TYR A 205 -17.14 -23.54 17.28
N GLY A 206 -17.40 -22.37 17.88
CA GLY A 206 -16.93 -21.07 17.41
C GLY A 206 -15.75 -20.59 18.24
N ALA A 207 -14.88 -19.79 17.63
CA ALA A 207 -13.83 -19.04 18.31
C ALA A 207 -13.76 -17.64 17.69
N THR A 208 -13.49 -16.63 18.52
CA THR A 208 -13.34 -15.25 18.07
C THR A 208 -11.95 -14.75 18.39
N ALA A 209 -11.20 -14.34 17.37
CA ALA A 209 -9.91 -13.67 17.52
C ALA A 209 -10.08 -12.16 17.41
N PHE A 210 -9.32 -11.40 18.19
CA PHE A 210 -9.33 -9.94 18.16
C PHE A 210 -7.91 -9.39 18.02
N VAL A 211 -7.81 -8.21 17.42
CA VAL A 211 -6.56 -7.46 17.29
C VAL A 211 -6.91 -5.98 17.35
N TYR A 212 -6.24 -5.22 18.23
CA TYR A 212 -6.47 -3.78 18.37
C TYR A 212 -5.15 -3.04 18.18
N GLN A 213 -4.93 -2.58 16.95
CA GLN A 213 -3.65 -2.02 16.51
C GLN A 213 -3.88 -0.88 15.54
N GLU A 214 -2.98 0.10 15.57
CA GLU A 214 -2.97 1.24 14.66
C GLU A 214 -1.56 1.51 14.14
N LEU A 215 -1.44 1.98 12.89
CA LEU A 215 -0.16 2.37 12.30
C LEU A 215 0.07 3.86 12.56
N GLY A 216 0.91 4.15 13.55
CA GLY A 216 1.37 5.49 13.87
C GLY A 216 2.49 5.95 12.94
N CYS A 217 2.55 7.27 12.73
CA CYS A 217 3.67 7.91 12.03
C CYS A 217 4.23 9.05 12.87
N LYS A 218 5.55 9.04 13.07
CA LYS A 218 6.29 10.08 13.79
C LYS A 218 6.75 11.19 12.84
N ALA A 219 7.26 10.83 11.66
CA ALA A 219 7.81 11.78 10.70
C ALA A 219 7.53 11.32 9.25
N ARG A 220 6.57 11.94 8.55
CA ARG A 220 6.18 11.45 7.21
C ARG A 220 7.17 11.83 6.13
N ASN A 221 7.86 12.97 6.27
CA ASN A 221 8.89 13.47 5.35
C ASN A 221 10.09 12.52 5.17
N GLN A 222 10.29 11.59 6.11
CA GLN A 222 11.31 10.53 6.01
C GLN A 222 10.91 9.40 5.06
N ASN A 223 9.65 9.36 4.62
CA ASN A 223 9.13 8.38 3.67
C ASN A 223 8.86 9.02 2.31
N GLY A 224 8.89 8.20 1.27
CA GLY A 224 8.59 8.64 -0.09
C GLY A 224 7.64 7.72 -0.83
N LEU A 225 6.97 8.27 -1.83
CA LEU A 225 6.07 7.59 -2.74
C LEU A 225 6.38 8.04 -4.17
N LEU A 226 6.65 7.07 -5.03
CA LEU A 226 6.63 7.25 -6.47
C LEU A 226 5.29 6.73 -7.00
N LYS A 227 4.45 7.60 -7.55
CA LYS A 227 3.10 7.27 -8.05
C LYS A 227 2.99 7.48 -9.57
N GLY A 228 1.99 6.88 -10.20
CA GLY A 228 1.76 7.03 -11.63
C GLY A 228 2.81 6.32 -12.48
N LEU A 229 3.18 5.08 -12.14
CA LEU A 229 4.13 4.29 -12.93
C LEU A 229 3.42 3.34 -13.88
N ASN A 230 4.03 3.09 -15.05
CA ASN A 230 3.59 2.02 -15.94
C ASN A 230 4.07 0.65 -15.43
N GLU A 231 3.16 -0.33 -15.42
CA GLU A 231 3.43 -1.71 -15.00
C GLU A 231 3.51 -2.67 -16.19
N VAL A 232 4.32 -3.73 -16.06
CA VAL A 232 4.43 -4.82 -17.05
C VAL A 232 3.17 -5.67 -17.11
N TRP A 233 2.50 -5.88 -15.99
CA TRP A 233 1.28 -6.66 -15.92
C TRP A 233 0.12 -5.76 -16.35
N GLN A 234 -0.27 -5.82 -17.62
CA GLN A 234 -1.49 -5.16 -18.08
C GLN A 234 -2.71 -6.00 -17.72
#